data_AF-A0A7C8ETV8-F1
#
_entry.id   AF-A0A7C8ETV8-F1
#
_cell.length_a   1.000
_cell.length_b   1.000
_cell.length_c   1.000
_cell.angle_alpha   90.00
_cell.angle_beta   90.00
_cell.angle_gamma   90.00
#
_symmetry.space_group_name_H-M   'P 1'
#
loop_
_entity.id
_entity.type
_entity.pdbx_description
1 polymer ?
#
loop_
_entity_poly.entity_id
_entity_poly.type
_entity_poly.pdbx_seq_one_letter_code
_entity_poly.pdbx_strand_id
1 'polypeptide(L)'
;MPIATCPRCKRVFDKGSIPVCPKCESDEQSDYERIREVLERLPHLNAEEIALEADIDRDTVLRMLEQGLIQNVSINQQIKCGRCGAPAISISKRLCQACLEKMNAEAALAQSKVKLPPKKSAQVGETMMNVRKTIQSKRKAP
;
A
#
# COMPACT_ATOMS: atom_id res chain seq x y z
N MET A 1 25.13 -25.37 23.85
CA MET A 1 23.71 -25.27 23.44
C MET A 1 23.07 -24.19 24.30
N PRO A 2 22.38 -23.20 23.73
CA PRO A 2 21.71 -22.18 24.53
C PRO A 2 20.51 -22.80 25.25
N ILE A 3 20.40 -22.56 26.54
CA ILE A 3 19.24 -22.97 27.35
C ILE A 3 18.21 -21.84 27.28
N ALA A 4 16.94 -22.17 27.10
CA ALA A 4 15.84 -21.22 27.09
C ALA A 4 14.68 -21.67 27.99
N THR A 5 13.80 -20.73 28.32
CA THR A 5 12.56 -21.00 29.04
C THR A 5 11.41 -21.02 28.05
N CYS A 6 10.60 -22.07 28.08
CA CYS A 6 9.45 -22.21 27.20
C CYS A 6 8.41 -21.11 27.50
N PRO A 7 7.97 -20.32 26.51
CA PRO A 7 7.00 -19.25 26.73
C PRO A 7 5.62 -19.76 27.16
N ARG A 8 5.26 -21.01 26.81
CA ARG A 8 3.96 -21.62 27.16
C ARG A 8 3.94 -22.22 28.56
N CYS A 9 4.83 -23.19 28.81
CA CYS A 9 4.82 -23.95 30.07
C CYS A 9 5.86 -23.50 31.10
N LYS A 10 6.67 -22.48 30.79
CA LYS A 10 7.74 -21.92 31.66
C LYS A 10 8.81 -22.93 32.08
N ARG A 11 8.89 -24.10 31.43
CA ARG A 11 9.95 -25.09 31.67
C ARG A 11 11.23 -24.71 30.94
N VAL A 12 12.36 -24.99 31.56
CA VAL A 12 13.68 -24.82 30.98
C VAL A 12 13.97 -25.97 30.01
N PHE A 13 14.47 -25.66 28.82
CA PHE A 13 14.78 -26.64 27.77
C PHE A 13 15.97 -26.18 26.92
N ASP A 14 16.58 -27.11 26.20
CA ASP A 14 17.62 -26.79 25.23
C ASP A 14 17.02 -26.13 24.00
N LYS A 15 17.42 -24.89 23.72
CA LYS A 15 16.88 -24.09 22.63
C LYS A 15 17.40 -24.63 21.30
N GLY A 16 16.49 -25.24 20.54
CA GLY A 16 16.68 -25.64 19.15
C GLY A 16 16.30 -24.54 18.15
N SER A 17 15.75 -24.94 17.01
CA SER A 17 15.16 -24.03 16.01
C SER A 17 13.80 -23.47 16.44
N ILE A 18 13.06 -24.22 17.25
CA ILE A 18 11.70 -23.91 17.68
C ILE A 18 11.75 -23.16 19.03
N PRO A 19 10.92 -22.13 19.23
CA PRO A 19 10.95 -21.29 20.43
C PRO A 19 10.28 -21.93 21.66
N VAL A 20 9.60 -23.07 21.50
CA VAL A 20 8.96 -23.84 22.56
C VAL A 20 9.67 -25.17 22.83
N CYS A 21 9.41 -25.72 24.02
CA CYS A 21 9.92 -27.04 24.38
C CYS A 21 9.21 -28.16 23.59
N PRO A 22 9.81 -29.37 23.48
CA PRO A 22 9.27 -30.48 22.68
C PRO A 22 7.86 -30.93 23.09
N LYS A 23 7.47 -30.70 24.35
CA LYS A 23 6.11 -31.03 24.83
C LYS A 23 5.04 -30.06 24.34
N CYS A 24 5.41 -28.81 24.05
CA CYS A 24 4.50 -27.76 23.64
C CYS A 24 4.51 -27.53 22.12
N GLU A 25 5.35 -28.26 21.39
CA GLU A 25 5.50 -28.17 19.94
C GLU A 25 4.19 -28.52 19.21
N SER A 26 3.51 -29.58 19.65
CA SER A 26 2.22 -29.98 19.09
C SER A 26 1.15 -28.91 19.27
N ASP A 27 1.10 -28.29 20.45
CA ASP A 27 0.11 -27.27 20.77
C ASP A 27 0.40 -26.00 19.96
N GLU A 28 1.68 -25.63 19.82
CA GLU A 28 2.10 -24.46 19.04
C GLU A 28 1.81 -24.62 17.55
N GLN A 29 1.98 -25.84 17.01
CA GLN A 29 1.58 -26.14 15.64
C GLN A 29 0.06 -26.03 15.44
N SER A 30 -0.74 -26.54 16.39
CA SER A 30 -2.20 -26.45 16.31
C SER A 30 -2.72 -25.01 16.37
N ASP A 31 -2.07 -24.16 17.18
CA ASP A 31 -2.42 -22.74 17.29
C ASP A 31 -2.02 -21.98 16.02
N TYR A 32 -0.87 -22.33 15.41
CA TYR A 32 -0.45 -21.77 14.14
C TYR A 32 -1.46 -22.06 13.01
N GLU A 33 -1.96 -23.29 12.94
CA GLU A 33 -2.98 -23.69 11.95
C GLU A 33 -4.28 -22.89 12.11
N ARG A 34 -4.79 -22.73 13.33
CA ARG A 34 -5.98 -21.90 13.59
C ARG A 34 -5.75 -20.44 13.19
N ILE A 35 -4.61 -19.85 13.54
CA ILE A 35 -4.30 -18.46 13.16
C ILE A 35 -4.22 -18.32 11.64
N ARG A 36 -3.63 -19.31 10.96
CA ARG A 36 -3.53 -19.32 9.51
C ARG A 36 -4.92 -19.35 8.85
N GLU A 37 -5.82 -20.19 9.32
CA GLU A 37 -7.20 -20.25 8.81
C GLU A 37 -7.96 -18.93 9.02
N VAL A 38 -7.73 -18.26 10.15
CA VAL A 38 -8.29 -16.92 10.42
C VAL A 38 -7.73 -15.87 9.46
N LEU A 39 -6.40 -15.86 9.26
CA LEU A 39 -5.74 -14.93 8.34
C LEU A 39 -6.12 -15.16 6.87
N GLU A 40 -6.35 -16.41 6.46
CA GLU A 40 -6.80 -16.75 5.11
C GLU A 40 -8.25 -16.27 4.87
N ARG A 41 -9.12 -16.33 5.89
CA ARG A 41 -10.49 -15.79 5.81
C ARG A 41 -10.53 -14.26 5.89
N LEU A 42 -9.72 -13.67 6.77
CA LEU A 42 -9.76 -12.25 7.14
C LEU A 42 -8.34 -11.68 7.27
N PRO A 43 -7.72 -11.24 6.16
CA PRO A 43 -6.30 -10.85 6.14
C PRO A 43 -5.99 -9.50 6.80
N HIS A 44 -7.02 -8.77 7.26
CA HIS A 44 -6.89 -7.40 7.78
C HIS A 44 -7.08 -7.28 9.29
N LEU A 45 -7.27 -8.40 10.00
CA LEU A 45 -7.54 -8.39 11.43
C LEU A 45 -6.37 -7.83 12.24
N ASN A 46 -6.64 -7.30 13.42
CA ASN A 46 -5.60 -6.93 14.39
C ASN A 46 -5.19 -8.16 15.23
N ALA A 47 -4.03 -8.12 15.89
CA ALA A 47 -3.56 -9.23 16.73
C ALA A 47 -4.58 -9.63 17.82
N GLU A 48 -5.32 -8.66 18.36
CA GLU A 48 -6.39 -8.88 19.33
C GLU A 48 -7.61 -9.58 18.73
N GLU A 49 -7.99 -9.19 17.51
CA GLU A 49 -9.12 -9.80 16.81
C GLU A 49 -8.78 -11.22 16.35
N ILE A 50 -7.54 -11.45 15.92
CA ILE A 50 -7.03 -12.80 15.61
C ILE A 50 -7.06 -13.68 16.86
N ALA A 51 -6.62 -13.17 18.01
CA ALA A 51 -6.63 -13.90 19.27
C ALA A 51 -8.05 -14.32 19.68
N LEU A 52 -9.03 -13.43 19.51
CA LEU A 52 -10.45 -13.70 19.78
C LEU A 52 -11.04 -14.72 18.80
N GLU A 53 -10.79 -14.56 17.51
CA GLU A 53 -11.37 -15.43 16.47
C GLU A 53 -10.74 -16.84 16.48
N ALA A 54 -9.44 -16.92 16.75
CA ALA A 54 -8.71 -18.19 16.82
C ALA A 54 -8.79 -18.88 18.19
N ASP A 55 -9.36 -18.21 19.20
CA ASP A 55 -9.42 -18.63 20.61
C ASP A 55 -8.03 -18.98 21.18
N ILE A 56 -7.06 -18.07 20.97
CA ILE A 56 -5.67 -18.24 21.38
C ILE A 56 -5.24 -17.03 22.20
N ASP A 57 -4.34 -17.24 23.15
CA ASP A 57 -3.76 -16.17 23.95
C ASP A 57 -3.03 -15.11 23.10
N ARG A 58 -3.30 -13.84 23.39
CA ARG A 58 -2.75 -12.67 22.67
C ARG A 58 -1.22 -12.67 22.65
N ASP A 59 -0.56 -13.10 23.72
CA ASP A 59 0.91 -13.12 23.80
C ASP A 59 1.50 -14.18 22.86
N THR A 60 0.75 -15.25 22.57
CA THR A 60 1.15 -16.26 21.58
C THR A 60 1.04 -15.73 20.16
N VAL A 61 -0.05 -15.03 19.83
CA VAL A 61 -0.21 -14.39 18.51
C VAL A 61 0.88 -13.34 18.27
N LEU A 62 1.14 -12.47 19.25
CA LEU A 62 2.20 -11.46 19.16
C LEU A 62 3.59 -12.07 18.99
N ARG A 63 3.91 -13.12 19.77
CA ARG A 63 5.18 -13.85 19.64
C ARG A 63 5.36 -14.45 18.24
N MET A 64 4.31 -15.06 17.67
CA MET A 64 4.37 -15.63 16.32
C MET A 64 4.54 -14.55 15.23
N LEU A 65 3.94 -13.37 15.42
CA LEU A 65 4.15 -12.20 14.56
C LEU A 65 5.59 -11.69 14.64
N GLU A 66 6.16 -11.56 15.84
CA GLU A 66 7.55 -11.13 16.06
C GLU A 66 8.57 -12.10 15.46
N GLN A 67 8.26 -13.39 15.47
CA GLN A 67 9.08 -14.44 14.87
C GLN A 67 8.96 -14.51 13.35
N GLY A 68 8.00 -13.80 12.76
CA GLY A 68 7.72 -13.83 11.32
C GLY A 68 7.11 -15.15 10.84
N LEU A 69 6.59 -15.99 11.76
CA LEU A 69 5.88 -17.22 11.41
C LEU A 69 4.55 -16.89 10.72
N ILE A 70 3.89 -15.83 11.18
CA ILE A 70 2.67 -15.29 10.61
C ILE A 70 2.91 -13.84 10.18
N GLN A 71 2.33 -13.45 9.05
CA GLN A 71 2.31 -12.06 8.59
C GLN A 71 0.85 -11.62 8.47
N ASN A 72 0.52 -10.54 9.17
CA ASN A 72 -0.74 -9.86 8.95
C ASN A 72 -0.52 -8.73 7.93
N VAL A 73 -1.44 -8.62 6.97
CA VAL A 73 -1.42 -7.55 5.97
C VAL A 73 -1.65 -6.18 6.63
N SER A 74 -2.35 -6.11 7.76
CA SER A 74 -2.75 -4.87 8.44
C SER A 74 -1.65 -4.20 9.26
N ILE A 75 -0.64 -4.94 9.74
CA ILE A 75 0.47 -4.36 10.52
C ILE A 75 1.36 -3.49 9.63
N ASN A 76 1.34 -3.72 8.32
CA ASN A 76 2.03 -2.88 7.37
C ASN A 76 1.17 -1.67 6.97
N GLN A 77 1.32 -0.67 7.83
CA GLN A 77 1.26 0.76 7.55
C GLN A 77 -0.12 1.39 7.80
N GLN A 78 -0.31 1.90 9.02
CA GLN A 78 -0.95 3.21 9.17
C GLN A 78 -0.12 4.22 8.37
N ILE A 79 -0.39 4.30 7.08
CA ILE A 79 0.36 5.15 6.17
C ILE A 79 0.15 6.57 6.61
N LYS A 80 1.26 7.24 6.88
CA LYS A 80 1.24 8.64 7.28
C LYS A 80 1.13 9.50 6.05
N CYS A 81 0.43 10.62 6.20
CA CYS A 81 0.37 11.66 5.20
C CYS A 81 1.78 12.21 4.99
N GLY A 82 2.27 12.20 3.75
CA GLY A 82 3.59 12.74 3.42
C GLY A 82 3.75 14.25 3.66
N ARG A 83 2.64 14.98 3.87
CA ARG A 83 2.66 16.44 4.10
C ARG A 83 2.57 16.81 5.59
N CYS A 84 1.79 16.11 6.39
CA CYS A 84 1.54 16.48 7.81
C CYS A 84 1.72 15.35 8.82
N GLY A 85 1.94 14.10 8.38
CA GLY A 85 2.11 12.95 9.26
C GLY A 85 0.83 12.32 9.83
N ALA A 86 -0.34 12.93 9.64
CA ALA A 86 -1.65 12.37 10.01
C ALA A 86 -1.96 11.06 9.25
N PRO A 87 -2.87 10.19 9.72
CA PRO A 87 -3.24 8.98 8.97
C PRO A 87 -3.74 9.33 7.56
N ALA A 88 -3.16 8.68 6.56
CA ALA A 88 -3.50 8.86 5.16
C ALA A 88 -4.80 8.12 4.81
N ILE A 89 -5.56 8.69 3.87
CA ILE A 89 -6.83 8.11 3.38
C ILE A 89 -6.62 6.91 2.45
N SER A 90 -5.42 6.72 1.92
CA SER A 90 -5.15 5.69 0.91
C SER A 90 -3.66 5.35 0.84
N ILE A 91 -3.39 4.05 0.61
CA ILE A 91 -2.04 3.49 0.51
C ILE A 91 -1.26 4.07 -0.68
N SER A 92 -1.91 4.21 -1.83
CA SER A 92 -1.30 4.73 -3.04
C SER A 92 -1.14 6.25 -3.01
N LYS A 93 -2.08 6.98 -2.37
CA LYS A 93 -2.10 8.45 -2.39
C LYS A 93 -1.28 9.10 -1.26
N ARG A 94 -1.04 8.42 -0.15
CA ARG A 94 -0.22 8.89 1.01
C ARG A 94 -0.54 10.31 1.49
N LEU A 95 -1.80 10.72 1.44
CA LEU A 95 -2.29 12.03 1.86
C LEU A 95 -3.46 11.85 2.83
N CYS A 96 -3.62 12.75 3.81
CA CYS A 96 -4.85 12.84 4.58
C CYS A 96 -5.86 13.75 3.86
N GLN A 97 -7.14 13.65 4.25
CA GLN A 97 -8.22 14.43 3.63
C GLN A 97 -7.95 15.95 3.66
N ALA A 98 -7.56 16.48 4.82
CA ALA A 98 -7.29 17.91 4.98
C ALA A 98 -6.13 18.42 4.10
N CYS A 99 -5.09 17.62 3.92
CA CYS A 99 -3.96 18.00 3.05
C CYS A 99 -4.31 17.88 1.56
N LEU A 100 -5.16 16.92 1.19
CA LEU A 100 -5.64 16.78 -0.18
C LEU A 100 -6.48 18.00 -0.60
N GLU A 101 -7.38 18.45 0.28
CA GLU A 101 -8.22 19.63 0.03
C GLU A 101 -7.40 20.91 -0.13
N LYS A 102 -6.40 21.12 0.75
CA LYS A 102 -5.46 22.25 0.63
C LYS A 102 -4.72 22.24 -0.70
N MET A 103 -4.24 21.06 -1.12
CA MET A 103 -3.52 20.90 -2.38
C MET A 103 -4.41 21.19 -3.60
N ASN A 104 -5.68 20.76 -3.57
CA ASN A 104 -6.64 21.07 -4.63
C ASN A 104 -6.93 22.58 -4.71
N ALA A 105 -7.08 23.25 -3.56
CA ALA A 105 -7.28 24.70 -3.51
C ALA A 105 -6.07 25.47 -4.08
N GLU A 106 -4.84 25.08 -3.69
CA GLU A 106 -3.59 25.63 -4.22
C GLU A 106 -3.50 25.45 -5.75
N ALA A 107 -3.84 24.26 -6.27
CA ALA A 107 -3.83 23.96 -7.70
C ALA A 107 -4.85 24.80 -8.48
N ALA A 108 -6.08 24.94 -7.97
CA ALA A 108 -7.12 25.76 -8.61
C ALA A 108 -6.71 27.24 -8.70
N LEU A 109 -6.11 27.78 -7.63
CA LEU A 109 -5.58 29.15 -7.62
C LEU A 109 -4.44 29.31 -8.63
N ALA A 110 -3.53 28.34 -8.72
CA ALA A 110 -2.44 28.37 -9.69
C ALA A 110 -2.97 28.34 -11.13
N GLN A 111 -3.92 27.46 -11.43
CA GLN A 111 -4.56 27.36 -12.75
C GLN A 111 -5.23 28.67 -13.18
N SER A 112 -5.91 29.36 -12.26
CA SER A 112 -6.53 30.67 -12.56
C SER A 112 -5.53 31.75 -12.98
N LYS A 113 -4.26 31.63 -12.55
CA LYS A 113 -3.18 32.58 -12.86
C LYS A 113 -2.45 32.24 -14.15
N VAL A 114 -2.64 31.05 -14.70
CA VAL A 114 -2.04 30.65 -15.97
C VAL A 114 -2.81 31.32 -17.11
N LYS A 115 -2.24 32.40 -17.65
CA LYS A 115 -2.67 32.96 -18.93
C LYS A 115 -2.24 32.00 -20.04
N LEU A 116 -3.15 31.14 -20.49
CA LEU A 116 -2.96 30.38 -21.71
C LEU A 116 -2.73 31.36 -22.86
N PRO A 117 -1.70 31.16 -23.70
CA PRO A 117 -1.56 31.96 -24.91
C PRO A 117 -2.84 31.81 -25.73
N PRO A 118 -3.35 32.89 -26.36
CA PRO A 118 -4.55 32.81 -27.17
C PRO A 118 -4.36 31.70 -28.20
N LYS A 119 -5.31 30.76 -28.24
CA LYS A 119 -5.33 29.67 -29.20
C LYS A 119 -5.28 30.32 -30.59
N LYS A 120 -4.14 30.20 -31.30
CA LYS A 120 -4.03 30.71 -32.67
C LYS A 120 -5.21 30.13 -33.44
N SER A 121 -6.13 30.99 -33.88
CA SER A 121 -7.26 30.58 -34.70
C SER A 121 -6.67 29.87 -35.90
N ALA A 122 -6.94 28.57 -36.04
CA ALA A 122 -6.64 27.87 -37.27
C ALA A 122 -7.40 28.61 -38.37
N GLN A 123 -6.68 29.30 -39.27
CA GLN A 123 -7.25 29.79 -40.52
C GLN A 123 -7.54 28.56 -41.39
N VAL A 124 -8.67 27.91 -41.12
CA VAL A 124 -9.23 26.87 -41.96
C VAL A 124 -9.76 27.58 -43.22
N GLY A 125 -8.93 27.70 -44.25
CA GLY A 125 -9.40 28.26 -45.53
C GLY A 125 -8.34 28.67 -46.55
N GLU A 126 -7.13 29.08 -46.16
CA GLU A 126 -6.21 29.68 -47.15
C GLU A 126 -5.45 28.66 -48.00
N THR A 127 -5.37 27.40 -47.58
CA THR A 127 -4.63 26.38 -48.34
C THR A 127 -5.41 25.78 -49.51
N MET A 128 -6.70 26.08 -49.66
CA MET A 128 -7.53 25.54 -50.76
C MET A 128 -7.64 26.45 -51.99
N MET A 129 -7.05 27.66 -52.00
CA MET A 129 -7.19 28.59 -53.14
C MET A 129 -5.97 28.72 -54.06
N ASN A 130 -4.86 28.01 -53.81
CA ASN A 130 -3.65 28.15 -54.64
C ASN A 130 -3.11 26.86 -55.27
N VAL A 131 -3.81 25.72 -55.15
CA VAL A 131 -3.41 24.46 -55.81
C VAL A 131 -3.29 24.64 -57.33
N ARG A 132 -4.20 25.39 -57.95
CA ARG A 132 -4.16 25.68 -59.40
C ARG A 132 -2.92 26.50 -59.79
N LYS A 133 -2.51 27.48 -58.99
CA LYS A 133 -1.31 28.29 -59.26
C LYS A 133 -0.04 27.46 -59.11
N THR A 134 0.03 26.58 -58.11
CA THR A 134 1.18 25.69 -57.87
C THR A 134 1.31 24.58 -58.93
N ILE A 135 0.18 24.09 -59.48
CA ILE A 135 0.20 23.12 -60.59
C ILE A 135 0.60 23.80 -61.91
N GLN A 136 0.14 25.02 -62.16
CA GLN A 136 0.49 25.78 -63.36
C GLN A 136 1.96 26.20 -63.39
N SER A 137 2.57 26.55 -62.25
CA SER A 137 3.99 26.89 -62.19
C SER A 137 4.90 25.69 -62.45
N LYS A 138 4.53 24.48 -61.99
CA LYS A 138 5.28 23.24 -62.27
C LYS A 138 5.18 22.74 -63.72
N ARG A 139 4.13 23.13 -64.46
CA ARG A 139 3.97 22.78 -65.88
C ARG A 139 4.73 23.71 -66.84
N LYS A 140 5.24 24.84 -66.36
CA LYS A 140 5.95 25.87 -67.17
C LYS A 140 7.46 25.92 -66.96
N ALA A 141 8.01 25.06 -66.10
CA ALA A 141 9.46 24.91 -65.99
C ALA A 141 9.98 24.06 -67.15
N PRO A 142 11.02 24.52 -67.89
CA PRO A 142 11.63 23.76 -68.98
C PRO A 142 12.36 22.50 -68.48
#